data_AF-A0AAN5MF17-F1
#
_entry.id   AF-A0AAN5MF17-F1
#
_cell.length_a   1.000
_cell.length_b   1.000
_cell.length_c   1.000
_cell.angle_alpha   90.00
_cell.angle_beta   90.00
_cell.angle_gamma   90.00
#
_symmetry.space_group_name_H-M   'P 1'
#
loop_
_entity.id
_entity.type
_entity.pdbx_description
1 polymer ?
#
loop_
_entity_poly.entity_id
_entity_poly.type
_entity_poly.pdbx_seq_one_letter_code
_entity_poly.pdbx_strand_id
1 'polypeptide(L)'
;MNKEKNSVYLKLLMFPYLLFTIGNIVFLWFVIFMYFIGFNQWDISGDDVFNARVFISVLVFLVSFLSFIKDRVFLKKNGFYCPSWVWFVFPPLYIYKRQKYNDSGFEYFWVFIFINLFLPLYNQGILMGIITITLRL
;
A
#
# COMPACT_ATOMS: atom_id res chain seq x y z
N MET A 1 -32.08 -7.37 -5.17
CA MET A 1 -30.94 -7.70 -4.29
C MET A 1 -29.85 -6.66 -4.52
N ASN A 2 -29.59 -5.77 -3.56
CA ASN A 2 -28.64 -4.68 -3.72
C ASN A 2 -27.21 -5.28 -3.64
N LYS A 3 -26.59 -5.58 -4.78
CA LYS A 3 -25.24 -6.15 -4.81
C LYS A 3 -24.26 -5.11 -4.27
N GLU A 4 -23.45 -5.46 -3.28
CA GLU A 4 -22.36 -4.59 -2.80
C GLU A 4 -21.45 -4.26 -3.99
N LYS A 5 -21.40 -2.99 -4.40
CA LYS A 5 -20.67 -2.56 -5.61
C LYS A 5 -19.15 -2.51 -5.40
N ASN A 6 -18.70 -2.57 -4.15
CA ASN A 6 -17.30 -2.34 -3.77
C ASN A 6 -16.69 -3.61 -3.20
N SER A 7 -15.66 -4.13 -3.87
CA SER A 7 -15.02 -5.37 -3.44
C SER A 7 -14.02 -5.11 -2.31
N VAL A 8 -13.73 -6.14 -1.51
CA VAL A 8 -12.61 -6.10 -0.55
C VAL A 8 -11.28 -5.80 -1.25
N TYR A 9 -11.12 -6.26 -2.50
CA TYR A 9 -9.92 -6.02 -3.30
C TYR A 9 -9.78 -4.55 -3.70
N LEU A 10 -10.88 -3.83 -3.97
CA LEU A 10 -10.86 -2.38 -4.14
C LEU A 10 -10.35 -1.71 -2.86
N LYS A 11 -10.85 -2.13 -1.70
CA LYS A 11 -10.45 -1.54 -0.41
C LYS A 11 -8.93 -1.71 -0.22
N LEU A 12 -8.39 -2.90 -0.47
CA LEU A 12 -6.94 -3.16 -0.40
C LEU A 12 -6.12 -2.26 -1.35
N LEU A 13 -6.62 -1.96 -2.55
CA LEU A 13 -5.97 -1.06 -3.51
C LEU A 13 -5.85 0.39 -3.03
N MET A 14 -6.56 0.79 -1.97
CA MET A 14 -6.51 2.15 -1.44
C MET A 14 -5.41 2.39 -0.44
N PHE A 15 -4.82 1.33 0.09
CA PHE A 15 -3.85 1.42 1.17
C PHE A 15 -2.40 1.04 0.81
N PRO A 16 -1.88 1.13 -0.45
CA PRO A 16 -0.48 0.83 -0.73
C PRO A 16 0.51 1.55 0.18
N TYR A 17 0.31 2.85 0.43
CA TYR A 17 1.19 3.61 1.30
C TYR A 17 1.15 3.14 2.77
N LEU A 18 -0.03 2.77 3.29
CA LEU A 18 -0.12 2.22 4.65
C LEU A 18 0.54 0.85 4.73
N LEU A 19 0.35 -0.02 3.74
CA LEU A 19 1.02 -1.32 3.68
C LEU A 19 2.54 -1.16 3.66
N PHE A 20 3.04 -0.20 2.88
CA PHE A 20 4.46 0.15 2.86
C PHE A 20 4.94 0.63 4.24
N THR A 21 4.21 1.55 4.87
CA THR A 21 4.55 2.11 6.18
C THR A 21 4.55 1.04 7.26
N ILE A 22 3.52 0.19 7.30
CA ILE A 22 3.42 -0.94 8.24
C ILE A 22 4.58 -1.92 8.02
N GLY A 23 4.91 -2.25 6.76
CA GLY A 23 6.04 -3.13 6.46
C GLY A 23 7.37 -2.59 7.01
N ASN A 24 7.61 -1.28 6.88
CA ASN A 24 8.80 -0.63 7.45
C ASN A 24 8.79 -0.65 8.98
N ILE A 25 7.65 -0.41 9.61
CA ILE A 25 7.50 -0.46 11.07
C ILE A 25 7.76 -1.89 11.58
N VAL A 26 7.20 -2.91 10.93
CA VAL A 26 7.42 -4.32 11.29
C VAL A 26 8.89 -4.70 11.14
N PHE A 27 9.55 -4.26 10.06
CA PHE A 27 10.99 -4.46 9.89
C PHE A 27 11.79 -3.82 11.04
N LEU A 28 11.46 -2.58 11.42
CA LEU A 28 12.10 -1.92 12.56
C LEU A 28 11.92 -2.69 13.87
N TRP A 29 10.70 -3.13 14.17
CA TRP A 29 10.44 -3.93 15.37
C TRP A 29 11.21 -5.25 15.37
N PHE A 30 11.33 -5.89 14.21
CA PHE A 30 12.14 -7.10 14.05
C PHE A 30 13.62 -6.82 14.35
N VAL A 31 14.18 -5.73 13.81
CA VAL A 31 15.55 -5.30 14.09
C VAL A 31 15.78 -5.07 15.59
N ILE A 32 14.92 -4.27 16.22
CA ILE A 32 14.98 -3.98 17.67
C ILE A 32 14.89 -5.29 18.47
N PHE A 33 13.98 -6.18 18.11
CA PHE A 33 13.83 -7.47 18.77
C PHE A 33 15.10 -8.32 18.67
N MET A 34 15.71 -8.42 17.48
CA MET A 34 16.95 -9.18 17.26
C MET A 34 18.10 -8.65 18.11
N TYR A 35 18.21 -7.32 18.26
CA TYR A 35 19.16 -6.70 19.17
C TYR A 35 18.94 -7.15 20.63
N PHE A 36 17.70 -7.09 21.14
CA PHE A 36 17.39 -7.44 22.53
C PHE A 36 17.62 -8.92 22.87
N ILE A 37 17.47 -9.84 21.93
CA ILE A 37 17.70 -11.28 22.16
C ILE A 37 19.17 -11.70 22.06
N GLY A 38 20.10 -10.74 21.99
CA GLY A 38 21.54 -10.99 22.08
C GLY A 38 22.23 -11.26 20.75
N PHE A 39 21.56 -11.03 19.61
CA PHE A 39 22.25 -10.90 18.32
C PHE A 39 22.90 -9.51 18.20
N ASN A 40 23.75 -9.15 19.15
CA ASN A 40 24.44 -7.84 19.25
C ASN A 40 25.45 -7.57 18.11
N GLN A 41 25.55 -8.45 17.11
CA GLN A 41 26.49 -8.35 15.99
C GLN A 41 25.82 -8.17 14.62
N TRP A 42 24.49 -7.98 14.57
CA TRP A 42 23.84 -7.53 13.33
C TRP A 42 24.01 -6.02 13.19
N ASP A 43 25.22 -5.61 12.81
CA ASP A 43 25.47 -4.27 12.27
C ASP A 43 24.69 -4.16 10.97
N ILE A 44 23.51 -3.53 11.04
CA ILE A 44 22.68 -3.28 9.87
C ILE A 44 23.29 -2.12 9.11
N SER A 45 23.81 -2.42 7.92
CA SER A 45 24.34 -1.40 7.04
C SER A 45 23.21 -0.59 6.40
N GLY A 46 23.56 0.59 5.85
CA GLY A 46 22.61 1.36 5.02
C GLY A 46 22.08 0.57 3.82
N ASP A 47 22.88 -0.34 3.27
CA ASP A 47 22.51 -1.19 2.14
C ASP A 47 21.45 -2.23 2.54
N ASP A 48 21.53 -2.78 3.75
CA ASP A 48 20.52 -3.71 4.29
C ASP A 48 19.17 -3.02 4.46
N VAL A 49 19.15 -1.79 4.97
CA VAL A 49 17.93 -0.97 5.08
C VAL A 49 17.35 -0.66 3.70
N PHE A 50 18.20 -0.33 2.73
CA PHE A 50 17.77 -0.08 1.35
C PHE A 50 17.14 -1.34 0.73
N ASN A 51 17.82 -2.49 0.84
CA ASN A 51 17.34 -3.78 0.34
C ASN A 51 16.01 -4.19 0.99
N ALA A 52 15.87 -4.00 2.30
CA ALA A 52 14.62 -4.26 3.01
C ALA A 52 13.47 -3.38 2.49
N ARG A 53 13.71 -2.09 2.24
CA ARG A 53 12.71 -1.19 1.64
C ARG A 53 12.31 -1.62 0.25
N VAL A 54 13.28 -1.97 -0.61
CA VAL A 54 13.01 -2.48 -1.95
C VAL A 54 12.15 -3.73 -1.87
N PHE A 55 12.48 -4.67 -0.99
CA PHE A 55 11.70 -5.87 -0.78
C PHE A 55 10.26 -5.57 -0.33
N ILE A 56 10.07 -4.67 0.64
CA ILE A 56 8.74 -4.22 1.08
C ILE A 56 7.96 -3.59 -0.07
N SER A 57 8.61 -2.71 -0.86
CA SER A 57 7.99 -2.08 -2.03
C SER A 57 7.54 -3.11 -3.07
N VAL A 58 8.34 -4.14 -3.34
CA VAL A 58 7.99 -5.25 -4.23
C VAL A 58 6.78 -6.02 -3.69
N LEU A 59 6.76 -6.34 -2.40
CA LEU A 59 5.61 -7.01 -1.77
C LEU A 59 4.32 -6.18 -1.88
N VAL A 60 4.38 -4.89 -1.57
CA VAL A 60 3.24 -3.96 -1.69
C VAL A 60 2.76 -3.88 -3.14
N PHE A 61 3.69 -3.83 -4.10
CA PHE A 61 3.36 -3.87 -5.52
C PHE A 61 2.62 -5.15 -5.91
N LEU A 62 3.11 -6.32 -5.48
CA LEU A 62 2.47 -7.60 -5.77
C LEU A 62 1.07 -7.69 -5.15
N VAL A 63 0.89 -7.27 -3.89
CA VAL A 63 -0.42 -7.23 -3.23
C VAL A 63 -1.37 -6.30 -3.98
N SER A 64 -0.89 -5.12 -4.40
CA SER A 64 -1.68 -4.16 -5.17
C SER A 64 -2.07 -4.74 -6.54
N PHE A 65 -1.12 -5.36 -7.24
CA PHE A 65 -1.36 -5.98 -8.54
C PHE A 65 -2.39 -7.12 -8.45
N LEU A 66 -2.23 -8.04 -7.48
CA LEU A 66 -3.19 -9.13 -7.28
C LEU A 66 -4.58 -8.61 -6.89
N SER A 67 -4.64 -7.58 -6.05
CA SER A 67 -5.92 -6.94 -5.68
C SER A 67 -6.59 -6.29 -6.90
N PHE A 68 -5.81 -5.65 -7.77
CA PHE A 68 -6.31 -5.10 -9.04
C PHE A 68 -6.93 -6.18 -9.91
N ILE A 69 -6.24 -7.31 -10.09
CA ILE A 69 -6.77 -8.44 -10.87
C ILE A 69 -8.08 -8.95 -10.28
N LYS A 70 -8.12 -9.16 -8.96
CA LYS A 70 -9.29 -9.71 -8.27
C LYS A 70 -10.48 -8.75 -8.30
N ASP A 71 -10.27 -7.44 -8.15
CA ASP A 71 -11.34 -6.44 -8.30
C ASP A 71 -11.91 -6.44 -9.73
N ARG A 72 -11.07 -6.53 -10.76
CA ARG A 72 -11.55 -6.63 -12.15
C ARG A 72 -12.39 -7.88 -12.38
N VAL A 73 -11.95 -9.02 -11.87
CA VAL A 73 -12.71 -10.28 -11.96
C VAL A 73 -14.06 -10.14 -11.25
N PHE A 74 -14.07 -9.51 -10.06
CA PHE A 74 -15.30 -9.19 -9.34
C PHE A 74 -16.25 -8.31 -10.16
N LEU A 75 -15.74 -7.24 -10.78
CA LEU A 75 -16.55 -6.33 -11.62
C LEU A 75 -17.17 -7.08 -12.80
N LYS A 76 -16.36 -7.85 -13.54
CA LYS A 76 -16.83 -8.64 -14.69
C LYS A 76 -17.89 -9.67 -14.28
N LYS A 77 -17.65 -10.41 -13.18
CA LYS A 77 -18.58 -11.45 -12.70
C LYS A 77 -19.95 -10.87 -12.31
N ASN A 78 -19.99 -9.62 -11.87
CA ASN A 78 -21.22 -8.97 -11.43
C ASN A 78 -21.90 -8.10 -12.50
N GLY A 79 -21.33 -8.02 -13.71
CA GLY A 79 -21.87 -7.18 -14.79
C GLY A 79 -21.64 -5.68 -14.59
N PHE A 80 -20.65 -5.30 -13.78
CA PHE A 80 -20.29 -3.90 -13.53
C PHE A 80 -19.29 -3.38 -14.55
N TYR A 81 -19.25 -2.05 -14.73
CA TYR A 81 -18.22 -1.38 -15.52
C TYR A 81 -16.83 -1.73 -14.98
N CYS A 82 -15.99 -2.27 -15.86
CA CYS A 82 -14.62 -2.67 -15.56
C CYS A 82 -13.67 -1.76 -16.35
N PRO A 83 -12.92 -0.85 -15.70
CA PRO A 83 -11.97 0.01 -16.40
C PRO A 83 -10.87 -0.81 -17.12
N SER A 84 -10.20 -0.25 -18.13
CA SER A 84 -9.08 -0.89 -18.84
C SER A 84 -7.88 -1.22 -17.93
N TRP A 85 -7.04 -2.19 -18.32
CA TRP A 85 -5.82 -2.60 -17.60
C TRP A 85 -4.79 -1.48 -17.49
N VAL A 86 -4.76 -0.57 -18.48
CA VAL A 86 -3.82 0.57 -18.48
C VAL A 86 -3.97 1.44 -17.23
N TRP A 87 -5.14 1.46 -16.60
CA TRP A 87 -5.35 2.26 -15.39
C TRP A 87 -4.69 1.66 -14.14
N PHE A 88 -4.05 0.48 -14.22
CA PHE A 88 -3.19 0.00 -13.13
C PHE A 88 -2.00 0.91 -12.87
N VAL A 89 -1.38 1.46 -13.93
CA VAL A 89 -0.25 2.40 -13.76
C VAL A 89 -0.68 3.76 -13.23
N PHE A 90 -1.99 4.04 -13.26
CA PHE A 90 -2.56 5.24 -12.66
C PHE A 90 -3.79 4.87 -11.80
N PRO A 91 -3.55 4.23 -10.63
CA PRO A 91 -4.61 3.76 -9.74
C PRO A 91 -5.71 4.77 -9.40
N PRO A 92 -5.45 6.09 -9.21
CA PRO A 92 -6.54 7.02 -8.92
C PRO A 92 -7.53 7.16 -10.08
N LEU A 93 -7.09 7.08 -11.34
CA LEU A 93 -8.02 7.08 -12.48
C LEU A 93 -8.78 5.76 -12.60
N TYR A 94 -8.16 4.64 -12.23
CA TYR A 94 -8.87 3.35 -12.15
C TYR A 94 -10.05 3.45 -11.19
N ILE A 95 -9.80 3.91 -9.96
CA ILE A 95 -10.82 4.03 -8.90
C ILE A 95 -11.89 5.04 -9.30
N TYR A 96 -11.50 6.22 -9.80
CA TYR A 96 -12.44 7.25 -10.25
C TYR A 96 -13.38 6.74 -11.34
N LYS A 97 -12.85 6.13 -12.41
CA LYS A 97 -13.68 5.61 -13.51
C LYS A 97 -14.62 4.52 -13.01
N ARG A 98 -14.11 3.57 -12.23
CA ARG A 98 -14.91 2.51 -11.62
C ARG A 98 -16.07 3.09 -10.82
N GLN A 99 -15.81 4.07 -9.96
CA GLN A 99 -16.83 4.66 -9.09
C GLN A 99 -17.86 5.50 -9.87
N LYS A 100 -17.41 6.28 -10.85
CA LYS A 100 -18.25 7.11 -11.70
C LYS A 100 -19.23 6.28 -12.53
N TYR A 101 -18.75 5.24 -13.21
CA TYR A 101 -19.59 4.45 -14.13
C TYR A 101 -20.42 3.37 -13.42
N ASN A 102 -20.09 3.00 -12.18
CA ASN A 102 -20.89 2.07 -11.39
C ASN A 102 -21.81 2.76 -10.36
N ASP A 103 -21.80 4.09 -10.30
CA ASP A 103 -22.62 4.89 -9.38
C ASP A 103 -22.47 4.43 -7.92
N SER A 104 -21.23 4.43 -7.43
CA SER A 104 -20.86 3.90 -6.11
C SER A 104 -20.28 4.96 -5.17
N GLY A 105 -20.58 6.24 -5.40
CA GLY A 105 -19.98 7.39 -4.71
C GLY A 105 -18.49 7.57 -5.01
N PHE A 106 -17.89 8.70 -4.60
CA PHE A 106 -16.45 9.01 -4.82
C PHE A 106 -15.58 8.84 -3.57
N GLU A 107 -16.13 8.24 -2.50
CA GLU A 107 -15.46 8.10 -1.21
C GLU A 107 -14.08 7.42 -1.34
N TYR A 108 -14.03 6.26 -1.99
CA TYR A 108 -12.79 5.51 -2.18
C TYR A 108 -11.74 6.22 -3.05
N PHE A 109 -12.14 7.05 -4.01
CA PHE A 109 -11.23 7.91 -4.75
C PHE A 109 -10.56 8.92 -3.81
N TRP A 110 -11.35 9.62 -2.99
CA TRP A 110 -10.81 10.59 -2.04
C TRP A 110 -9.96 9.93 -0.95
N VAL A 111 -10.38 8.77 -0.45
CA VAL A 111 -9.57 7.97 0.49
C VAL A 111 -8.24 7.58 -0.14
N PHE A 112 -8.23 7.12 -1.39
CA PHE A 112 -6.98 6.80 -2.10
C PHE A 112 -6.05 8.01 -2.18
N ILE A 113 -6.59 9.17 -2.60
CA ILE A 113 -5.82 10.41 -2.72
C ILE A 113 -5.26 10.84 -1.36
N PHE A 114 -6.10 10.85 -0.31
CA PHE A 114 -5.65 11.23 1.02
C PHE A 114 -4.51 10.33 1.52
N ILE A 115 -4.66 9.02 1.38
CA ILE A 115 -3.72 8.06 1.95
C ILE A 115 -2.43 7.94 1.16
N ASN A 116 -2.48 7.99 -0.17
CA ASN A 116 -1.31 7.73 -1.01
C ASN A 116 -0.66 8.99 -1.54
N LEU A 117 -1.32 10.14 -1.49
CA LEU A 117 -0.77 11.42 -1.95
C LEU A 117 -0.53 12.38 -0.79
N PHE A 118 -1.54 12.65 0.04
CA PHE A 118 -1.42 13.65 1.10
C PHE A 118 -0.67 13.14 2.33
N LEU A 119 -1.06 11.98 2.86
CA LEU A 119 -0.47 11.41 4.07
C LEU A 119 1.06 11.25 3.97
N PRO A 120 1.66 10.79 2.86
CA PRO A 120 3.11 10.75 2.72
C PRO A 120 3.74 12.12 2.82
N LEU A 121 3.15 13.17 2.21
CA LEU A 121 3.70 14.53 2.24
C LEU A 121 3.83 15.07 3.67
N TYR A 122 2.88 14.75 4.54
CA TYR A 122 2.93 15.14 5.95
C TYR A 122 3.80 14.22 6.81
N ASN A 123 3.91 12.94 6.46
CA ASN A 123 4.62 11.94 7.26
C ASN A 123 6.10 11.76 6.89
N GLN A 124 6.62 12.41 5.84
CA GLN A 124 8.04 12.24 5.46
C GLN A 124 9.00 12.57 6.61
N GLY A 125 8.72 13.61 7.40
CA GLY A 125 9.56 13.99 8.54
C GLY A 125 9.57 12.95 9.67
N ILE A 126 8.41 12.34 9.96
CA ILE A 126 8.28 11.31 10.99
C ILE A 126 9.01 10.03 10.54
N LEU A 127 8.83 9.63 9.28
CA LEU A 127 9.51 8.47 8.71
C LEU A 127 11.04 8.66 8.75
N MET A 128 11.53 9.84 8.38
CA MET A 128 12.96 10.14 8.42
C MET A 128 13.53 10.16 9.85
N GLY A 129 12.75 10.64 10.81
CA GLY A 129 13.10 10.57 12.24
C GLY A 129 13.24 9.13 12.74
N ILE A 130 12.28 8.26 12.40
CA ILE A 130 12.31 6.83 12.75
C ILE A 130 13.55 6.14 12.14
N ILE A 131 13.84 6.41 10.87
CA ILE A 131 15.01 5.85 10.18
C ILE A 131 16.32 6.27 10.85
N THR A 132 16.42 7.53 11.25
CA THR A 132 17.62 8.08 11.91
C THR A 132 17.87 7.41 13.26
N ILE A 133 16.81 7.09 14.00
CA ILE A 133 16.91 6.34 15.25
C ILE A 133 17.38 4.91 14.98
N THR A 134 16.87 4.28 13.92
CA THR A 134 17.21 2.89 13.57
C THR A 134 18.68 2.74 13.16
N LEU A 135 19.23 3.70 12.41
CA LEU A 135 20.63 3.68 11.96
C LEU A 135 21.63 4.06 13.06
N ARG A 136 21.16 4.51 14.23
CA ARG A 136 22.00 4.90 15.38
C ARG A 136 21.94 3.88 16.53
N LEU A 137 21.08 2.88 16.42
CA LEU A 137 21.00 1.72 17.31
C LEU A 137 21.84 0.59 16.72
#